data_AF-A0A6I1R0V3-F1
#
_entry.id   AF-A0A6I1R0V3-F1
#
_cell.length_a   1.000
_cell.length_b   1.000
_cell.length_c   1.000
_cell.angle_alpha   90.00
_cell.angle_beta   90.00
_cell.angle_gamma   90.00
#
_symmetry.space_group_name_H-M   'P 1'
#
loop_
_entity.id
_entity.type
_entity.pdbx_description
1 polymer ?
#
loop_
_entity_poly.entity_id
_entity_poly.type
_entity_poly.pdbx_seq_one_letter_code
_entity_poly.pdbx_strand_id
1 'polypeptide(L)'
;MIDRDLRGRGIKDSRVLSAMEAVPRHLFVPENLRSSAYEDRPLPIGEGQTISQPYVVAYMSELLELRGDEKVLEIGTGFGYQTAVLARLVAEVYSIE
;
A
#
# COMPACT_ATOMS: atom_id res chain seq x y z
N MET A 1 -0.62 12.08 -5.29
CA MET A 1 -0.69 11.01 -4.27
C MET A 1 0.05 11.39 -2.99
N ILE A 2 1.38 11.32 -2.91
CA ILE A 2 2.13 11.47 -1.63
C ILE A 2 1.82 12.78 -0.89
N ASP A 3 2.08 13.93 -1.49
CA ASP A 3 1.96 15.21 -0.78
C ASP A 3 0.51 15.60 -0.49
N ARG A 4 -0.36 15.49 -1.50
CA ARG A 4 -1.76 15.92 -1.41
C ARG A 4 -2.61 14.93 -0.60
N ASP A 5 -2.51 13.64 -0.90
CA ASP A 5 -3.46 12.63 -0.47
C ASP A 5 -2.96 11.84 0.76
N LEU A 6 -1.65 11.78 1.01
CA LEU A 6 -1.12 11.12 2.21
C LEU A 6 -0.69 12.15 3.25
N ARG A 7 0.34 12.96 2.95
CA ARG A 7 0.89 13.95 3.89
C ARG A 7 -0.14 15.03 4.22
N GLY A 8 -0.82 15.56 3.21
CA GLY A 8 -1.89 16.55 3.36
C GLY A 8 -3.08 16.05 4.18
N ARG A 9 -3.21 14.73 4.36
CA ARG A 9 -4.26 14.08 5.15
C ARG A 9 -3.77 13.50 6.48
N GLY A 10 -2.53 13.81 6.88
CA GLY A 10 -2.05 13.54 8.23
C GLY A 10 -1.12 12.34 8.41
N ILE A 11 -0.74 11.65 7.32
CA ILE A 11 0.33 10.63 7.39
C ILE A 11 1.66 11.35 7.61
N LYS A 12 2.34 11.04 8.71
CA LYS A 12 3.55 11.70 9.21
C LYS A 12 4.78 10.81 9.18
N ASP A 13 4.62 9.49 9.20
CA ASP A 13 5.75 8.57 9.18
C ASP A 13 6.48 8.64 7.83
N SER A 14 7.68 9.22 7.87
CA SER A 14 8.56 9.36 6.71
C SER A 14 8.94 8.01 6.08
N ARG A 15 9.02 6.92 6.85
CA ARG A 15 9.29 5.57 6.33
C ARG A 15 8.11 5.07 5.50
N VAL A 16 6.90 5.25 6.01
CA VAL A 16 5.66 4.89 5.28
C VAL A 16 5.55 5.71 3.99
N LEU A 17 5.75 7.03 4.06
CA LEU A 17 5.72 7.89 2.86
C LEU A 17 6.77 7.46 1.82
N SER A 18 7.98 7.12 2.27
CA SER A 18 9.06 6.65 1.39
C SER A 18 8.77 5.27 0.78
N ALA A 19 8.10 4.38 1.53
CA ALA A 19 7.67 3.09 1.02
C ALA A 19 6.58 3.25 -0.06
N MET A 20 5.58 4.10 0.21
CA MET A 20 4.49 4.43 -0.72
C MET A 20 5.00 5.09 -2.01
N GLU A 21 6.07 5.87 -1.94
CA GLU A 21 6.71 6.49 -3.11
C GLU A 21 7.53 5.46 -3.92
N ALA A 22 8.26 4.58 -3.23
CA ALA A 22 9.15 3.62 -3.87
C ALA A 22 8.43 2.44 -4.55
N VAL A 23 7.25 2.05 -4.07
CA VAL A 23 6.49 0.93 -4.64
C VAL A 23 5.62 1.42 -5.81
N PRO A 24 5.90 1.00 -7.06
CA PRO A 24 5.18 1.49 -8.23
C PRO A 24 3.77 0.88 -8.31
N ARG A 25 2.79 1.54 -7.68
CA ARG A 25 1.39 1.08 -7.58
C ARG A 25 0.76 0.62 -8.90
N HIS A 26 1.09 1.25 -10.03
CA HIS A 26 0.55 0.88 -11.35
C HIS A 26 0.97 -0.53 -11.84
N LEU A 27 2.00 -1.15 -11.26
CA LEU A 27 2.34 -2.54 -11.54
C LEU A 27 1.38 -3.54 -10.87
N PHE A 28 0.62 -3.09 -9.88
CA PHE A 28 -0.35 -3.86 -9.09
C PHE A 28 -1.80 -3.59 -9.52
N VAL A 29 -1.99 -2.97 -10.67
CA VAL A 29 -3.29 -2.56 -11.22
C VAL A 29 -3.41 -3.12 -12.65
N PRO A 30 -4.60 -3.58 -13.07
CA PRO A 30 -4.86 -3.95 -14.46
C PRO A 30 -4.44 -2.87 -15.44
N GLU A 31 -3.93 -3.26 -16.62
CA GLU A 31 -3.34 -2.33 -17.59
C GLU A 31 -4.31 -1.21 -18.01
N ASN A 32 -5.58 -1.53 -18.19
CA ASN A 32 -6.65 -0.59 -18.55
C ASN A 32 -6.99 0.44 -17.45
N LEU A 33 -6.47 0.27 -16.24
CA LEU A 33 -6.73 1.15 -15.09
C LEU A 33 -5.48 1.88 -14.59
N ARG A 34 -4.31 1.67 -15.23
CA ARG A 34 -3.04 2.26 -14.80
C ARG A 34 -3.04 3.79 -14.77
N SER A 35 -3.80 4.44 -15.65
CA SER A 35 -3.97 5.91 -15.64
C SER A 35 -4.57 6.43 -14.34
N SER A 36 -5.36 5.62 -13.65
CA SER A 36 -5.98 5.94 -12.37
C SER A 36 -5.25 5.36 -11.17
N ALA A 37 -4.11 4.66 -11.37
CA ALA A 37 -3.42 3.92 -10.32
C ALA A 37 -3.06 4.76 -9.08
N TYR A 38 -2.82 6.06 -9.27
CA TYR A 38 -2.38 6.99 -8.22
C TYR A 38 -3.50 7.94 -7.74
N GLU A 39 -4.73 7.71 -8.17
CA GLU A 39 -5.92 8.35 -7.59
C GLU A 39 -6.18 7.76 -6.19
N ASP A 40 -6.60 8.60 -5.23
CA ASP A 40 -6.86 8.14 -3.87
C ASP A 40 -8.24 7.48 -3.72
N ARG A 41 -8.43 6.36 -4.41
CA ARG A 41 -9.66 5.55 -4.39
C ARG A 41 -9.33 4.08 -4.64
N PRO A 42 -10.21 3.14 -4.25
CA PRO A 42 -10.05 1.75 -4.63
C PRO A 42 -10.22 1.58 -6.14
N LEU A 43 -9.51 0.60 -6.72
CA LEU A 43 -9.67 0.18 -8.11
C LEU A 43 -9.99 -1.32 -8.17
N PRO A 44 -10.85 -1.77 -9.09
CA PRO A 44 -11.11 -3.19 -9.26
C PRO A 44 -9.87 -3.90 -9.81
N ILE A 45 -9.59 -5.09 -9.29
CA ILE A 45 -8.48 -5.95 -9.73
C ILE A 45 -8.96 -7.27 -10.36
N GLY A 46 -10.27 -7.49 -10.45
CA GLY A 46 -10.86 -8.76 -10.92
C GLY A 46 -11.39 -9.59 -9.76
N GLU A 47 -12.11 -10.67 -10.06
CA GLU A 47 -12.66 -11.62 -9.06
C GLU A 47 -13.45 -10.98 -7.90
N GLY A 48 -14.12 -9.85 -8.17
CA GLY A 48 -14.86 -9.08 -7.16
C GLY A 48 -13.97 -8.35 -6.14
N GLN A 49 -12.66 -8.35 -6.32
CA GLN A 49 -11.68 -7.73 -5.41
C GLN A 49 -11.31 -6.31 -5.85
N THR A 50 -10.75 -5.54 -4.91
CA THR A 50 -10.20 -4.21 -5.17
C THR A 50 -8.82 -4.05 -4.56
N ILE A 51 -7.97 -3.27 -5.21
CA ILE A 51 -6.77 -2.73 -4.58
C ILE A 51 -7.18 -1.52 -3.72
N SER A 52 -6.85 -1.56 -2.43
CA SER A 52 -7.19 -0.51 -1.45
C SER A 52 -6.71 0.87 -1.87
N GLN A 53 -7.44 1.92 -1.52
CA GLN A 53 -7.03 3.31 -1.77
C GLN A 53 -5.65 3.61 -1.13
N PRO A 54 -4.77 4.37 -1.80
CA PRO A 54 -3.46 4.75 -1.28
C PRO A 54 -3.46 5.27 0.17
N TYR A 55 -4.42 6.12 0.54
CA TYR A 55 -4.50 6.64 1.92
C TYR A 55 -4.72 5.53 2.95
N VAL A 56 -5.57 4.54 2.66
CA VAL A 56 -5.85 3.44 3.61
C VAL A 56 -4.61 2.55 3.77
N VAL A 57 -3.90 2.26 2.69
CA VAL A 57 -2.63 1.52 2.73
C VAL A 57 -1.62 2.23 3.63
N ALA A 58 -1.43 3.54 3.43
CA ALA A 58 -0.51 4.34 4.23
C ALA A 58 -0.95 4.43 5.70
N TYR A 59 -2.24 4.69 5.95
CA TYR A 59 -2.81 4.84 7.29
C TYR A 59 -2.70 3.54 8.09
N MET A 60 -3.05 2.40 7.50
CA MET A 60 -2.89 1.09 8.14
C MET A 60 -1.41 0.82 8.46
N SER A 61 -0.52 1.13 7.54
CA SER A 61 0.92 0.91 7.73
C SER A 61 1.51 1.80 8.84
N GLU A 62 1.04 3.04 8.96
CA GLU A 62 1.46 3.96 10.03
C GLU A 62 0.95 3.50 11.42
N LEU A 63 -0.29 3.01 11.50
CA LEU A 63 -0.86 2.49 12.75
C LEU A 63 -0.17 1.23 13.29
N LEU A 64 0.55 0.48 12.45
CA LEU A 64 1.32 -0.68 12.87
C LEU A 64 2.60 -0.30 13.64
N GLU A 65 3.02 0.98 13.59
CA GLU A 65 4.21 1.51 14.29
C GLU A 65 5.49 0.67 14.04
N LEU A 66 5.64 0.19 12.80
CA LEU A 66 6.69 -0.76 12.40
C LEU A 66 8.10 -0.17 12.55
N ARG A 67 9.00 -0.97 13.10
CA ARG A 67 10.37 -0.61 13.45
C ARG A 67 11.40 -1.21 12.51
N GLY A 68 11.07 -2.26 11.76
CA GLY A 68 11.94 -2.86 10.73
C GLY A 68 12.42 -4.27 11.03
N ASP A 69 12.21 -4.76 12.25
CA ASP A 69 12.60 -6.09 12.71
C ASP A 69 11.41 -7.05 12.83
N GLU A 70 10.20 -6.59 12.53
CA GLU A 70 8.99 -7.39 12.66
C GLU A 70 8.87 -8.48 11.59
N LYS A 71 8.15 -9.53 11.96
CA LYS A 71 7.53 -10.50 11.05
C LYS A 71 6.04 -10.22 11.01
N VAL A 72 5.53 -9.79 9.86
CA VAL A 72 4.13 -9.39 9.69
C VAL A 72 3.35 -10.48 8.97
N LEU A 73 2.13 -10.74 9.43
CA LEU A 73 1.13 -11.52 8.70
C LEU A 73 0.11 -10.57 8.08
N GLU A 74 -0.03 -10.62 6.76
CA GLU A 74 -1.10 -9.99 5.99
C GLU A 74 -2.15 -11.04 5.60
N ILE A 75 -3.42 -10.67 5.69
CA ILE A 75 -4.55 -11.52 5.29
C ILE A 75 -5.32 -10.76 4.20
N GLY A 76 -5.45 -11.39 3.02
CA GLY A 76 -5.95 -10.77 1.79
C GLY A 76 -4.83 -10.12 0.99
N THR A 77 -4.07 -10.93 0.25
CA THR A 77 -2.93 -10.46 -0.56
C THR A 77 -3.40 -9.58 -1.72
N GLY A 78 -4.52 -9.96 -2.35
CA GLY A 78 -4.97 -9.42 -3.62
C GLY A 78 -3.86 -9.44 -4.65
N PHE A 79 -3.57 -8.30 -5.26
CA PHE A 79 -2.46 -8.18 -6.22
C PHE A 79 -1.10 -7.91 -5.55
N GLY A 80 -1.04 -7.78 -4.22
CA GLY A 80 0.21 -7.69 -3.45
C GLY A 80 0.77 -6.27 -3.23
N TYR A 81 -0.02 -5.21 -3.48
CA TYR A 81 0.46 -3.84 -3.29
C TYR A 81 0.78 -3.51 -1.83
N GLN A 82 -0.13 -3.86 -0.91
CA GLN A 82 0.09 -3.67 0.53
C GLN A 82 1.26 -4.54 1.01
N THR A 83 1.34 -5.79 0.56
CA THR A 83 2.49 -6.69 0.78
C THR A 83 3.82 -6.04 0.41
N ALA A 84 3.90 -5.46 -0.80
CA ALA A 84 5.11 -4.80 -1.29
C ALA A 84 5.47 -3.54 -0.48
N VAL A 85 4.47 -2.78 0.00
CA VAL A 85 4.68 -1.65 0.91
C VAL A 85 5.19 -2.13 2.26
N LEU A 86 4.60 -3.17 2.85
CA LEU A 86 5.05 -3.75 4.12
C LEU A 86 6.46 -4.32 4.03
N ALA A 87 6.81 -4.97 2.92
CA ALA A 87 8.14 -5.53 2.69
C ALA A 87 9.26 -4.48 2.65
N ARG A 88 8.91 -3.19 2.49
CA ARG A 88 9.85 -2.06 2.60
C ARG A 88 10.01 -1.56 4.03
N LEU A 89 9.15 -1.99 4.94
CA LEU A 89 9.03 -1.47 6.31
C LEU A 89 9.45 -2.48 7.38
N VAL A 90 9.47 -3.78 7.09
CA VAL A 90 9.69 -4.87 8.06
C VAL A 90 10.73 -5.89 7.56
N ALA A 91 11.11 -6.84 8.43
CA ALA A 91 12.07 -7.88 8.08
C ALA A 91 11.47 -8.98 7.20
N GLU A 92 10.26 -9.44 7.54
CA GLU A 92 9.57 -10.51 6.81
C GLU A 92 8.07 -10.23 6.72
N VAL A 93 7.48 -10.51 5.55
CA VAL A 93 6.03 -10.46 5.35
C VAL A 93 5.57 -11.84 4.91
N TYR A 94 4.63 -12.42 5.66
CA TYR A 94 3.85 -13.59 5.29
C TYR A 94 2.48 -13.09 4.85
N SER A 95 2.02 -13.49 3.67
CA SER A 95 0.72 -13.08 3.17
C SER A 95 -0.10 -14.30 2.75
N ILE A 96 -1.40 -14.25 3.03
CA ILE A 96 -2.37 -15.29 2.70
C ILE A 96 -3.48 -14.67 1.86
N GLU A 97 -3.93 -15.38 0.84
CA GLU A 97 -5.12 -15.10 0.03
C GLU A 97 -6.18 -16.18 0.25
#